data_AF-A0AAJ2X348-F1
#
_entry.id   AF-A0AAJ2X348-F1
#
_cell.length_a   1.000
_cell.length_b   1.000
_cell.length_c   1.000
_cell.angle_alpha   90.00
_cell.angle_beta   90.00
_cell.angle_gamma   90.00
#
_symmetry.space_group_name_H-M   'P 1'
#
loop_
_entity.id
_entity.type
_entity.pdbx_description
1 polymer ?
#
loop_
_entity_poly.entity_id
_entity_poly.type
_entity_poly.pdbx_seq_one_letter_code
_entity_poly.pdbx_strand_id
1 'polypeptide(L)' 'MDPAGDALWRPASWRLAAVRGANNSALALFSFPSLAAYERYRIASLQDAQCLAAFAYAEHTRCIFRYERRFFRPPPG' A
#
# COMPACT_ATOMS: atom_id res chain seq x y z
N MET A 1 11.90 14.75 -49.99
CA MET A 1 11.49 16.09 -49.52
C MET A 1 10.17 16.36 -50.19
N ASP A 2 9.09 16.11 -49.46
CA ASP A 2 7.71 16.52 -49.75
C ASP A 2 7.35 17.48 -48.59
N PRO A 3 6.79 18.69 -48.84
CA PRO A 3 6.92 19.85 -47.98
C PRO A 3 5.66 20.07 -47.14
N ALA A 4 5.41 19.18 -46.18
CA ALA A 4 4.41 19.38 -45.13
C ALA A 4 4.91 18.78 -43.82
N GLY A 5 5.43 19.64 -42.95
CA GLY A 5 5.93 19.29 -41.63
C GLY A 5 4.80 19.01 -40.65
N ASP A 6 4.30 17.77 -40.65
CA ASP A 6 3.38 17.27 -39.60
C ASP A 6 3.52 15.76 -39.40
N ALA A 7 4.70 15.33 -38.92
CA ALA A 7 4.98 13.94 -38.54
C ALA A 7 5.39 13.78 -37.07
N LEU A 8 4.87 14.64 -36.18
CA LEU A 8 5.09 14.54 -34.72
C LEU A 8 3.87 14.04 -33.92
N TRP A 9 2.81 13.55 -34.58
CA TRP A 9 1.70 12.88 -33.93
C TRP A 9 1.67 11.38 -34.28
N ARG A 10 2.67 10.63 -33.80
CA ARG A 10 2.43 9.21 -33.52
C ARG A 10 1.63 9.18 -32.22
N PRO A 11 0.40 8.63 -32.18
CA PRO A 11 -0.27 8.46 -30.90
C PRO A 11 0.64 7.54 -30.09
N ALA A 12 1.27 8.10 -29.07
CA ALA A 12 1.85 7.35 -27.99
C ALA A 12 0.70 6.48 -27.49
N SER A 13 0.69 5.23 -27.92
CA SER A 13 -0.17 4.20 -27.37
C SER A 13 0.25 4.10 -25.91
N TRP A 14 -0.40 4.89 -25.06
CA TRP A 14 -0.46 4.60 -23.65
C TRP A 14 -1.16 3.25 -23.59
N ARG A 15 -0.39 2.17 -23.71
CA ARG A 15 -0.81 0.95 -23.06
C ARG A 15 -0.84 1.38 -21.60
N LEU A 16 -2.05 1.54 -21.05
CA LEU A 16 -2.28 1.19 -19.66
C LEU A 16 -1.50 -0.10 -19.46
N ALA A 17 -0.30 0.01 -18.89
CA ALA A 17 0.37 -1.13 -18.32
C ALA A 17 -0.63 -1.54 -17.23
N ALA A 18 -1.48 -2.51 -17.57
CA ALA A 18 -2.42 -3.07 -16.63
C ALA A 18 -1.59 -3.40 -15.40
N VAL A 19 -1.82 -2.67 -14.31
CA VAL A 19 -1.09 -2.84 -13.07
C VAL A 19 -1.57 -4.18 -12.54
N ARG A 20 -0.93 -5.26 -12.99
CA ARG A 20 -1.12 -6.60 -12.43
C ARG A 20 -0.38 -6.66 -11.11
N GLY A 21 -0.85 -5.85 -10.16
CA GLY A 21 -0.57 -6.07 -8.75
C GLY A 21 -1.31 -7.31 -8.28
N ALA A 22 -0.90 -7.86 -7.15
CA ALA A 22 -1.67 -8.92 -6.51
C ALA A 22 -3.04 -8.36 -6.08
N ASN A 23 -4.11 -8.84 -6.71
CA ASN A 23 -5.48 -8.39 -6.42
C ASN A 23 -5.95 -8.74 -5.00
N ASN A 24 -5.18 -9.54 -4.26
CA ASN A 24 -5.53 -10.10 -2.95
C ASN A 24 -4.53 -9.72 -1.84
N SER A 25 -3.70 -8.70 -2.06
CA SER A 25 -2.69 -8.26 -1.09
C SER A 25 -2.82 -6.77 -0.80
N ALA A 26 -2.85 -6.42 0.48
CA ALA A 26 -2.83 -5.04 0.96
C ALA A 26 -1.55 -4.79 1.77
N LEU A 27 -0.99 -3.58 1.65
CA LEU A 27 0.21 -3.17 2.37
C LEU A 27 -0.09 -1.88 3.15
N ALA A 28 0.19 -1.92 4.46
CA ALA A 28 0.12 -0.76 5.33
C ALA A 28 1.52 -0.46 5.89
N LEU A 29 1.98 0.78 5.74
CA LEU A 29 3.26 1.26 6.26
C LEU A 29 3.02 2.30 7.35
N PHE A 30 3.75 2.15 8.45
CA PHE A 30 3.76 3.09 9.57
C PHE A 30 5.19 3.42 9.93
N SER A 31 5.46 4.68 10.26
CA SER A 31 6.76 5.15 10.71
C SER A 31 6.68 5.54 12.17
N PHE A 32 7.62 5.04 12.97
CA PHE A 32 7.73 5.34 14.39
C PHE A 32 9.17 5.78 14.71
N PRO A 33 9.35 6.68 15.68
CA PRO A 33 10.69 7.13 16.08
C PRO A 33 11.50 6.03 16.80
N SER A 34 10.84 4.99 17.32
CA SER A 34 11.48 3.84 17.95
C SER A 34 10.54 2.63 18.00
N LEU A 35 11.09 1.44 18.26
CA LEU A 35 10.31 0.22 18.47
C LEU A 35 9.37 0.35 19.69
N ALA A 36 9.83 1.02 20.76
CA ALA A 36 9.01 1.27 21.94
C ALA A 36 7.79 2.16 21.65
N ALA A 37 7.92 3.14 20.74
CA ALA A 37 6.78 3.96 20.31
C ALA A 37 5.77 3.13 19.50
N TYR A 38 6.24 2.23 18.63
CA TYR A 38 5.40 1.27 17.93
C TYR A 38 4.65 0.34 18.92
N GLU A 39 5.32 -0.18 19.95
CA GLU A 39 4.68 -1.09 20.92
C GLU A 39 3.58 -0.40 21.72
N ARG A 40 3.80 0.85 22.15
CA ARG A 40 2.75 1.65 22.79
C ARG A 40 1.56 1.87 21.88
N TYR A 41 1.81 2.24 20.61
CA TYR A 41 0.75 2.38 19.60
C TYR A 41 -0.03 1.07 19.42
N ARG A 42 0.67 -0.07 19.31
CA ARG A 42 0.03 -1.38 19.17
C ARG A 42 -0.88 -1.70 20.35
N ILE A 43 -0.44 -1.45 21.57
CA ILE A 43 -1.27 -1.70 22.77
C ILE A 43 -2.48 -0.78 22.78
N ALA A 44 -2.29 0.51 22.49
CA ALA A 44 -3.39 1.48 22.43
C ALA A 44 -4.43 1.11 21.35
N SER A 45 -3.99 0.59 20.20
CA SER A 45 -4.89 0.16 19.12
C SER A 45 -5.84 -0.98 19.52
N LEU A 46 -5.53 -1.73 20.59
CA LEU A 46 -6.42 -2.78 21.11
C LEU A 46 -7.61 -2.22 21.89
N GLN A 47 -7.62 -0.92 22.18
CA GLN A 47 -8.68 -0.23 22.94
C GLN A 47 -9.39 0.83 22.09
N ASP A 48 -8.84 1.17 20.92
CA ASP A 48 -9.44 2.16 20.02
C ASP A 48 -10.67 1.56 19.31
N ALA A 49 -11.80 2.28 19.40
CA ALA A 49 -13.08 1.80 18.88
C ALA A 49 -13.05 1.57 17.36
N GLN A 50 -12.31 2.38 16.60
CA GLN A 50 -12.23 2.23 15.15
C GLN A 50 -11.37 1.02 14.77
N CYS A 51 -10.27 0.80 15.47
CA CYS A 51 -9.42 -0.38 15.30
C CYS A 51 -10.20 -1.68 15.62
N LEU A 52 -10.95 -1.69 16.72
CA LEU A 52 -11.78 -2.84 17.09
C LEU A 52 -12.85 -3.14 16.05
N ALA A 53 -13.53 -2.11 15.51
CA ALA A 53 -14.50 -2.29 14.43
C ALA A 53 -13.86 -2.88 13.16
N ALA A 54 -12.65 -2.45 12.81
CA ALA A 54 -11.91 -2.99 11.68
C ALA A 54 -11.51 -4.46 11.88
N PHE A 55 -11.07 -4.83 13.09
CA PHE A 55 -10.75 -6.23 13.42
C PHE A 55 -12.01 -7.12 13.37
N ALA A 56 -13.12 -6.67 13.95
CA ALA A 56 -14.39 -7.40 13.90
C ALA A 56 -14.87 -7.59 12.45
N TYR A 57 -14.73 -6.57 11.61
CA TYR A 57 -15.04 -6.69 10.18
C TYR A 57 -14.14 -7.71 9.47
N ALA A 58 -12.83 -7.69 9.75
CA ALA A 58 -11.89 -8.64 9.18
C ALA A 58 -12.19 -10.08 9.62
N GLU A 59 -12.56 -10.29 10.88
CA GLU A 59 -13.00 -11.59 11.41
C GLU A 59 -14.30 -12.07 10.76
N HIS A 60 -15.30 -11.19 10.67
CA HIS A 60 -16.61 -11.50 10.10
C HIS A 60 -16.51 -11.88 8.62
N THR A 61 -15.75 -11.10 7.85
CA THR A 61 -15.59 -11.32 6.39
C THR A 61 -14.55 -12.38 6.07
N ARG A 62 -13.65 -12.70 7.01
CA ARG A 62 -12.47 -13.53 6.80
C ARG A 62 -11.63 -13.07 5.60
N CYS A 63 -11.58 -11.76 5.36
CA CYS A 63 -10.86 -11.18 4.22
C CYS A 63 -9.34 -11.22 4.37
N ILE A 64 -8.83 -11.49 5.58
CA ILE A 64 -7.40 -11.64 5.86
C ILE A 64 -7.07 -13.12 6.07
N PHE A 65 -6.50 -13.76 5.05
CA PHE A 65 -6.04 -15.15 5.13
C PHE A 65 -4.64 -15.28 5.73
N ARG A 66 -3.80 -14.27 5.53
CA ARG A 66 -2.42 -14.25 5.96
C ARG A 66 -2.01 -12.82 6.28
N TYR A 67 -1.47 -12.62 7.48
CA TYR A 67 -0.94 -11.34 7.94
C TYR A 67 0.54 -11.49 8.25
N GLU A 68 1.39 -10.74 7.55
CA GLU A 68 2.81 -10.59 7.88
C GLU A 68 3.08 -9.19 8.43
N ARG A 69 4.02 -9.11 9.37
CA ARG A 69 4.55 -7.84 9.87
C ARG A 69 6.08 -7.87 9.81
N ARG A 70 6.66 -6.86 9.18
CA ARG A 70 8.11 -6.67 9.05
C ARG A 70 8.51 -5.30 9.55
N PHE A 71 9.69 -5.21 10.16
CA PHE A 71 10.29 -3.94 10.56
C PHE A 71 11.40 -3.59 9.57
N PHE A 72 11.36 -2.37 9.06
CA PHE A 72 12.37 -1.83 8.17
C PHE A 72 13.18 -0.79 8.92
N ARG A 73 14.48 -0.72 8.63
CA ARG A 73 15.28 0.46 8.99
C ARG A 73 15.45 1.29 7.71
N PRO A 74 15.31 2.61 7.79
CA PRO A 74 15.68 3.45 6.66
C PRO A 74 17.16 3.22 6.30
N PRO A 75 17.54 3.35 5.02
CA PRO A 75 18.94 3.29 4.64
C PRO A 75 19.74 4.37 5.40
N PRO A 76 21.04 4.14 5.67
CA PRO A 76 21.90 5.22 6.18
C PRO A 76 21.87 6.40 5.20
N GLY A 77 21.84 7.61 5.75
CA GLY A 77 21.89 8.87 5.00
C GLY A 77 23.31 9.22 4.56
#